data_AF-A0A165E1V1-F1
#
_entry.id   AF-A0A165E1V1-F1
#
_cell.length_a   1.000
_cell.length_b   1.000
_cell.length_c   1.000
_cell.angle_alpha   90.00
_cell.angle_beta   90.00
_cell.angle_gamma   90.00
#
_symmetry.space_group_name_H-M   'P 1'
#
loop_
_entity.id
_entity.type
_entity.pdbx_description
1 polymer ?
#
loop_
_entity_poly.entity_id
_entity_poly.type
_entity_poly.pdbx_seq_one_letter_code
_entity_poly.pdbx_strand_id
1 'polypeptide(L)'
;MERVQFQQEQMLPELKDLEEKGVFTKQEIKQILKKRTAFETALVRRVAKKSDYLQYAGYEMQLEALRRKRVQRLKLEGGKKTISDYALVRRQLHIFERAVAKFKDDVALWVQYIKLAQREGARTLAGKICARALRLHPNVPALYVLAAAHELAYLSPATARTLLQRGLRINPESVDLWREYVRMELGYVESLRKRWDALGVEQHDQDGDESEAARKLVLEGEIVCTVVSNAAKGAHSYSNSPDLLARVHRADVETSGADSCAVRSVA
;
A
#
# COMPACT_ATOMS: atom_id res chain seq x y z
N MET A 1 -16.43 -29.72 -2.84
CA MET A 1 -16.19 -30.22 -1.46
C MET A 1 -14.72 -30.50 -1.22
N GLU A 2 -14.04 -31.21 -2.12
CA GLU A 2 -12.61 -31.56 -2.02
C GLU A 2 -11.67 -30.36 -1.74
N ARG A 3 -11.85 -29.21 -2.41
CA ARG A 3 -11.07 -27.99 -2.13
C ARG A 3 -11.19 -27.46 -0.70
N VAL A 4 -12.36 -27.61 -0.08
CA VAL A 4 -12.59 -27.14 1.29
C VAL A 4 -11.92 -28.11 2.27
N GLN A 5 -12.02 -29.42 2.02
CA GLN A 5 -11.37 -30.46 2.82
C GLN A 5 -9.84 -30.32 2.78
N PHE A 6 -9.26 -30.12 1.59
CA PHE A 6 -7.82 -29.85 1.46
C PHE A 6 -7.39 -28.64 2.29
N GLN A 7 -8.13 -27.53 2.22
CA GLN A 7 -7.80 -26.35 3.02
C GLN A 7 -7.96 -26.61 4.53
N GLN A 8 -8.91 -27.46 4.94
CA GLN A 8 -9.08 -27.87 6.34
C GLN A 8 -7.88 -28.67 6.86
N GLU A 9 -7.40 -29.64 6.09
CA GLU A 9 -6.26 -30.46 6.46
C GLU A 9 -5.00 -29.62 6.66
N GLN A 10 -4.77 -28.63 5.80
CA GLN A 10 -3.66 -27.68 5.91
C GLN A 10 -3.72 -26.83 7.19
N MET A 11 -4.90 -26.65 7.82
CA MET A 11 -5.03 -25.89 9.06
C MET A 11 -4.82 -26.72 10.33
N LEU A 12 -4.79 -28.05 10.24
CA LEU A 12 -4.72 -28.89 11.45
C LEU A 12 -3.40 -28.73 12.22
N PRO A 13 -2.22 -28.68 11.57
CA PRO A 13 -0.96 -28.53 12.29
C PRO A 13 -0.86 -27.22 13.08
N GLU A 14 -1.31 -26.10 12.50
CA GLU A 14 -1.28 -24.79 13.17
C GLU A 14 -2.23 -24.74 14.39
N LEU A 15 -3.39 -25.41 14.31
CA LEU A 15 -4.35 -25.43 15.41
C LEU A 15 -3.90 -26.34 16.55
N LYS A 16 -3.27 -27.48 16.25
CA LYS A 16 -2.69 -28.37 17.26
C LYS A 16 -1.57 -27.68 18.04
N ASP A 17 -0.68 -26.97 17.34
CA ASP A 17 0.41 -26.22 17.97
C ASP A 17 -0.12 -25.06 18.86
N LEU A 18 -1.22 -24.41 18.48
CA LEU A 18 -1.91 -23.42 19.33
C LEU A 18 -2.54 -24.02 20.59
N GLU A 19 -2.97 -25.28 20.52
CA GLU A 19 -3.49 -26.06 21.65
C GLU A 19 -2.37 -26.44 22.62
N GLU A 20 -1.26 -26.97 22.08
CA GLU A 20 -0.09 -27.41 22.84
C GLU A 20 0.56 -26.25 23.60
N LYS A 21 0.60 -25.05 22.99
CA LYS A 21 1.04 -23.82 23.67
C LYS A 21 0.06 -23.30 24.73
N GLY A 22 -1.14 -23.87 24.84
CA GLY A 22 -2.18 -23.41 25.77
C GLY A 22 -2.74 -22.03 25.45
N VAL A 23 -2.54 -21.51 24.24
CA VAL A 23 -3.06 -20.17 23.84
C VAL A 23 -4.56 -20.24 23.60
N PHE A 24 -5.05 -21.38 23.09
CA PHE A 24 -6.47 -21.65 22.89
C PHE A 24 -6.86 -22.99 23.51
N THR A 25 -8.09 -23.06 24.01
CA THR A 25 -8.65 -24.32 24.52
C THR A 25 -9.17 -25.19 23.37
N LYS A 26 -9.33 -26.49 23.61
CA LYS A 26 -9.97 -27.44 22.67
C LYS A 26 -11.34 -26.96 22.17
N GLN A 27 -12.13 -26.36 23.04
CA GLN A 27 -13.47 -25.85 22.69
C GLN A 27 -13.37 -24.65 21.73
N GLU A 28 -12.45 -23.72 21.99
CA GLU A 28 -12.20 -22.57 21.13
C GLU A 28 -11.67 -23.00 19.77
N ILE A 29 -10.75 -23.97 19.71
CA ILE A 29 -10.22 -24.53 18.46
C ILE A 29 -11.34 -25.14 17.63
N LYS A 30 -12.27 -25.88 18.25
CA LYS A 30 -13.44 -26.43 17.55
C LYS A 30 -14.33 -25.33 16.98
N GLN A 31 -14.50 -24.22 17.70
CA GLN A 31 -15.24 -23.06 17.20
C GLN A 31 -14.51 -22.36 16.04
N ILE A 32 -13.19 -22.19 16.13
CA ILE A 32 -12.35 -21.63 15.06
C ILE A 32 -12.47 -22.49 13.80
N LEU A 33 -12.34 -23.81 13.94
CA LEU A 33 -12.47 -24.75 12.81
C LEU A 33 -13.85 -24.66 12.16
N LYS A 34 -14.93 -24.59 12.96
CA LYS A 34 -16.30 -24.42 12.46
C LYS A 34 -16.46 -23.10 11.69
N LYS A 35 -15.95 -22.00 12.23
CA LYS A 35 -16.01 -20.67 11.59
C LYS A 35 -15.21 -20.63 10.28
N ARG A 36 -13.98 -21.13 10.28
CA ARG A 36 -13.15 -21.22 9.07
C ARG A 36 -13.79 -22.08 7.98
N THR A 37 -14.40 -23.20 8.36
CA THR A 37 -15.16 -24.04 7.42
C THR A 37 -16.32 -23.28 6.79
N ALA A 38 -17.07 -22.50 7.58
CA ALA A 38 -18.14 -21.66 7.05
C ALA A 38 -17.62 -20.58 6.08
N PHE A 39 -16.45 -19.99 6.35
CA PHE A 39 -15.83 -19.06 5.42
C PHE A 39 -15.32 -19.74 4.14
N GLU A 40 -14.63 -20.87 4.23
CA GLU A 40 -14.13 -21.58 3.04
C GLU A 40 -15.27 -22.08 2.15
N THR A 41 -16.37 -22.54 2.74
CA THR A 41 -17.57 -22.90 1.98
C THR A 41 -18.21 -21.67 1.31
N ALA A 42 -18.24 -20.51 1.98
CA ALA A 42 -18.70 -19.26 1.39
C ALA A 42 -17.81 -18.80 0.22
N LEU A 43 -16.49 -19.02 0.28
CA LEU A 43 -15.57 -18.65 -0.80
C LEU A 43 -15.66 -19.52 -2.06
N VAL A 44 -16.23 -20.73 -1.96
CA VAL A 44 -16.34 -21.69 -3.09
C VAL A 44 -17.65 -21.54 -3.86
N ARG A 45 -18.41 -20.47 -3.62
CA ARG A 45 -19.64 -20.14 -4.38
C ARG A 45 -19.35 -19.97 -5.88
N ARG A 46 -20.37 -20.25 -6.70
CA ARG A 46 -20.32 -20.06 -8.17
C ARG A 46 -20.01 -18.61 -8.55
N VAL A 47 -20.66 -17.66 -7.86
CA VAL A 47 -20.38 -16.24 -7.98
C VAL A 47 -19.66 -15.79 -6.71
N ALA A 48 -18.40 -15.40 -6.87
CA ALA A 48 -17.59 -14.91 -5.77
C ALA A 48 -18.08 -13.51 -5.35
N LYS A 49 -18.19 -13.28 -4.03
CA LYS A 49 -18.50 -11.95 -3.48
C LYS A 49 -17.29 -11.40 -2.74
N LYS A 50 -16.93 -10.14 -3.01
CA LYS A 50 -15.82 -9.45 -2.32
C LYS A 50 -16.00 -9.43 -0.81
N SER A 51 -17.24 -9.22 -0.35
CA SER A 51 -17.60 -9.17 1.08
C SER A 51 -17.16 -10.43 1.82
N ASP A 52 -17.29 -11.61 1.21
CA ASP A 52 -16.96 -12.89 1.85
C ASP A 52 -15.45 -12.98 2.14
N TYR A 53 -14.61 -12.50 1.22
CA TYR A 53 -13.15 -12.43 1.42
C TYR A 53 -12.77 -11.43 2.52
N LEU A 54 -13.38 -10.24 2.51
CA LEU A 54 -13.09 -9.20 3.49
C LEU A 54 -13.55 -9.60 4.90
N GLN A 55 -14.71 -10.25 5.03
CA GLN A 55 -15.19 -10.78 6.31
C GLN A 55 -14.27 -11.87 6.85
N TYR A 56 -13.81 -12.78 5.99
CA TYR A 56 -12.90 -13.83 6.41
C TYR A 56 -11.53 -13.28 6.80
N ALA A 57 -10.97 -12.37 6.00
CA ALA A 57 -9.71 -11.70 6.34
C ALA A 57 -9.84 -10.91 7.66
N GLY A 58 -10.94 -10.20 7.86
CA GLY A 58 -11.22 -9.47 9.11
C GLY A 58 -11.30 -10.39 10.32
N TYR A 59 -11.94 -11.56 10.19
CA TYR A 59 -11.96 -12.58 11.24
C TYR A 59 -10.54 -13.08 11.58
N GLU A 60 -9.71 -13.40 10.59
CA GLU A 60 -8.33 -13.86 10.83
C GLU A 60 -7.44 -12.76 11.44
N MET A 61 -7.67 -11.50 11.08
CA MET A 61 -6.97 -10.35 11.71
C MET A 61 -7.35 -10.20 13.19
N GLN A 62 -8.63 -10.40 13.52
CA GLN A 62 -9.10 -10.38 14.92
C GLN A 62 -8.55 -11.57 15.71
N LEU A 63 -8.50 -12.76 15.10
CA LEU A 63 -7.94 -13.95 15.72
C LEU A 63 -6.44 -13.79 16.02
N GLU A 64 -5.69 -13.20 15.09
CA GLU A 64 -4.27 -12.87 15.28
C GLU A 64 -4.06 -11.84 16.40
N ALA A 65 -4.87 -10.79 16.43
CA ALA A 65 -4.82 -9.81 17.51
C ALA A 65 -5.11 -10.44 18.88
N LEU A 66 -6.08 -11.36 18.95
CA LEU A 66 -6.39 -12.13 20.15
C LEU A 66 -5.21 -13.03 20.56
N ARG A 67 -4.60 -13.74 19.61
CA ARG A 67 -3.41 -14.57 19.85
C ARG A 67 -2.29 -13.73 20.46
N ARG A 68 -1.94 -12.58 19.86
CA ARG A 68 -0.89 -11.67 20.38
C ARG A 68 -1.16 -11.24 21.82
N LYS A 69 -2.37 -10.80 22.14
CA LYS A 69 -2.76 -10.42 23.51
C LYS A 69 -2.63 -11.58 24.51
N ARG A 70 -3.00 -12.80 24.11
CA ARG A 70 -2.90 -13.98 24.97
C ARG A 70 -1.44 -14.42 25.19
N VAL A 71 -0.64 -14.41 24.13
CA VAL A 71 0.81 -14.70 24.21
C VAL A 71 1.50 -13.72 25.16
N GLN A 72 1.18 -12.42 25.06
CA GLN A 72 1.68 -11.39 25.98
C GLN A 72 1.26 -11.64 27.42
N ARG A 73 -0.03 -11.93 27.66
CA ARG A 73 -0.57 -12.22 29.00
C ARG A 73 0.06 -13.47 29.62
N LEU A 74 0.31 -14.50 28.81
CA LEU A 74 0.94 -15.76 29.23
C LEU A 74 2.48 -15.67 29.28
N LYS A 75 3.07 -14.51 28.94
CA LYS A 75 4.53 -14.27 28.88
C LYS A 75 5.28 -15.28 28.02
N LEU A 76 4.67 -15.72 26.92
CA LEU A 76 5.23 -16.70 25.98
C LEU A 76 6.06 -16.06 24.85
N GLU A 77 6.30 -14.74 24.92
CA GLU A 77 6.91 -13.94 23.84
C GLU A 77 8.39 -14.28 23.53
N GLY A 78 9.07 -14.98 24.44
CA GLY A 78 10.46 -15.46 24.27
C GLY A 78 10.60 -16.94 23.92
N GLY A 79 9.49 -17.65 23.68
CA GLY A 79 9.52 -19.07 23.34
C GLY A 79 10.12 -19.36 21.97
N LYS A 80 10.45 -20.64 21.71
CA LYS A 80 10.84 -21.09 20.37
C LYS A 80 9.71 -20.77 19.39
N LYS A 81 10.07 -20.12 18.28
CA LYS A 81 9.11 -19.80 17.22
C LYS A 81 8.67 -21.11 16.55
N THR A 82 7.36 -21.33 16.50
CA THR A 82 6.76 -22.52 15.89
C THR A 82 5.85 -22.10 14.73
N ILE A 83 5.14 -23.07 14.15
CA ILE A 83 4.30 -22.88 12.97
C ILE A 83 3.15 -21.90 13.27
N SER A 84 2.54 -21.98 14.46
CA SER A 84 1.41 -21.13 14.86
C SER A 84 1.73 -19.63 14.86
N ASP A 85 3.00 -19.24 15.06
CA ASP A 85 3.38 -17.82 15.18
C ASP A 85 3.22 -17.08 13.84
N TYR A 86 3.38 -17.80 12.73
CA TYR A 86 3.29 -17.23 11.37
C TYR A 86 2.03 -17.68 10.62
N ALA A 87 1.39 -18.77 11.05
CA ALA A 87 0.29 -19.39 10.32
C ALA A 87 -0.90 -18.45 10.07
N LEU A 88 -1.35 -17.74 11.10
CA LEU A 88 -2.49 -16.81 10.99
C LEU A 88 -2.20 -15.66 10.02
N VAL A 89 -1.02 -15.06 10.10
CA VAL A 89 -0.58 -13.99 9.20
C VAL A 89 -0.48 -14.50 7.76
N ARG A 90 0.12 -15.68 7.55
CA ARG A 90 0.20 -16.31 6.22
C ARG A 90 -1.19 -16.57 5.64
N ARG A 91 -2.14 -16.98 6.47
CA ARG A 91 -3.53 -17.20 6.06
C ARG A 91 -4.21 -15.90 5.65
N GLN A 92 -4.06 -14.82 6.41
CA GLN A 92 -4.58 -13.50 6.03
C GLN A 92 -4.07 -13.08 4.65
N LEU A 93 -2.75 -13.17 4.43
CA LEU A 93 -2.13 -12.85 3.14
C LEU A 93 -2.66 -13.76 2.02
N HIS A 94 -2.83 -15.05 2.28
CA HIS A 94 -3.37 -15.99 1.29
C HIS A 94 -4.83 -15.69 0.92
N ILE A 95 -5.66 -15.25 1.88
CA ILE A 95 -7.04 -14.83 1.61
C ILE A 95 -7.05 -13.61 0.68
N PHE A 96 -6.21 -12.61 0.96
CA PHE A 96 -6.08 -11.43 0.09
C PHE A 96 -5.54 -11.81 -1.29
N GLU A 97 -4.57 -12.71 -1.39
CA GLU A 97 -4.05 -13.22 -2.67
C GLU A 97 -5.17 -13.86 -3.52
N ARG A 98 -6.03 -14.68 -2.90
CA ARG A 98 -7.21 -15.27 -3.56
C ARG A 98 -8.22 -14.19 -3.95
N ALA A 99 -8.39 -13.15 -3.13
CA ALA A 99 -9.32 -12.06 -3.38
C ALA A 99 -8.87 -11.23 -4.61
N VAL A 100 -7.61 -10.80 -4.66
CA VAL A 100 -7.09 -9.99 -5.78
C VAL A 100 -6.99 -10.79 -7.08
N ALA A 101 -6.84 -12.12 -7.00
CA ALA A 101 -6.91 -12.99 -8.17
C ALA A 101 -8.31 -13.03 -8.81
N LYS A 102 -9.37 -12.82 -8.02
CA LYS A 102 -10.76 -12.78 -8.47
C LYS A 102 -11.24 -11.37 -8.81
N PHE A 103 -10.91 -10.39 -7.98
CA PHE A 103 -11.32 -8.99 -8.11
C PHE A 103 -10.11 -8.12 -8.48
N LYS A 104 -9.56 -8.34 -9.67
CA LYS A 104 -8.32 -7.67 -10.12
C LYS A 104 -8.51 -6.17 -10.31
N ASP A 105 -9.72 -5.74 -10.66
CA ASP A 105 -10.03 -4.36 -11.01
C ASP A 105 -10.19 -3.45 -9.78
N ASP A 106 -10.38 -4.04 -8.59
CA ASP A 106 -10.59 -3.28 -7.35
C ASP A 106 -9.26 -2.78 -6.77
N VAL A 107 -8.91 -1.54 -7.09
CA VAL A 107 -7.71 -0.84 -6.59
C VAL A 107 -7.69 -0.78 -5.06
N ALA A 108 -8.83 -0.57 -4.40
CA ALA A 108 -8.88 -0.45 -2.94
C ALA A 108 -8.48 -1.78 -2.27
N LEU A 109 -8.85 -2.91 -2.88
CA LEU A 109 -8.43 -4.24 -2.42
C LEU A 109 -6.92 -4.43 -2.51
N TRP A 110 -6.29 -3.98 -3.61
CA TRP A 110 -4.83 -4.01 -3.74
C TRP A 110 -4.12 -3.17 -2.67
N VAL A 111 -4.63 -1.95 -2.41
CA VAL A 111 -4.08 -1.08 -1.37
C VAL A 111 -4.19 -1.73 0.01
N GLN A 112 -5.33 -2.34 0.34
CA GLN A 112 -5.49 -3.07 1.61
C GLN A 112 -4.52 -4.24 1.73
N TYR A 113 -4.31 -4.99 0.64
CA TYR A 113 -3.36 -6.12 0.63
C TYR A 113 -1.91 -5.65 0.83
N ILE A 114 -1.49 -4.58 0.16
CA ILE A 114 -0.15 -3.99 0.33
C ILE A 114 0.04 -3.52 1.78
N LYS A 115 -0.94 -2.77 2.33
CA LYS A 115 -0.87 -2.28 3.72
C LYS A 115 -0.79 -3.41 4.74
N LEU A 116 -1.52 -4.51 4.52
CA LEU A 116 -1.42 -5.68 5.37
C LEU A 116 -0.02 -6.29 5.31
N ALA A 117 0.53 -6.49 4.11
CA ALA A 117 1.88 -7.04 3.94
C ALA A 117 2.95 -6.14 4.60
N GLN A 118 2.80 -4.82 4.52
CA GLN A 118 3.67 -3.86 5.19
C GLN A 118 3.58 -3.96 6.72
N ARG A 119 2.35 -3.98 7.26
CA ARG A 119 2.10 -4.11 8.71
C ARG A 119 2.72 -5.37 9.31
N GLU A 120 2.65 -6.47 8.57
CA GLU A 120 3.16 -7.76 9.00
C GLU A 120 4.66 -7.96 8.67
N GLY A 121 5.33 -6.94 8.14
CA GLY A 121 6.77 -6.97 7.85
C GLY A 121 7.16 -7.84 6.67
N ALA A 122 6.22 -8.25 5.81
CA ALA A 122 6.45 -9.06 4.62
C ALA A 122 6.99 -8.22 3.46
N ARG A 123 8.19 -7.63 3.64
CA ARG A 123 8.78 -6.60 2.76
C ARG A 123 8.91 -7.03 1.29
N THR A 124 9.43 -8.23 1.06
CA THR A 124 9.64 -8.78 -0.29
C THR A 124 8.33 -9.07 -1.00
N LEU A 125 7.33 -9.53 -0.25
CA LEU A 125 5.98 -9.78 -0.76
C LEU A 125 5.29 -8.45 -1.10
N ALA A 126 5.38 -7.44 -0.22
CA ALA A 126 4.82 -6.11 -0.48
C ALA A 126 5.34 -5.51 -1.79
N GLY A 127 6.66 -5.56 -2.05
CA GLY A 127 7.24 -5.10 -3.32
C GLY A 127 6.69 -5.87 -4.55
N LYS A 128 6.56 -7.20 -4.45
CA LYS A 128 5.95 -8.03 -5.51
C LYS A 128 4.48 -7.68 -5.76
N ILE A 129 3.72 -7.41 -4.71
CA ILE A 129 2.31 -7.00 -4.81
C ILE A 129 2.23 -5.62 -5.46
N CYS A 130 3.04 -4.65 -5.04
CA CYS A 130 3.12 -3.32 -5.65
C CYS A 130 3.41 -3.42 -7.16
N ALA A 131 4.42 -4.19 -7.55
CA ALA A 131 4.76 -4.40 -8.96
C ALA A 131 3.59 -5.02 -9.76
N ARG A 132 2.88 -5.99 -9.18
CA ARG A 132 1.68 -6.59 -9.80
C ARG A 132 0.54 -5.58 -9.94
N ALA A 133 0.27 -4.82 -8.88
CA ALA A 133 -0.79 -3.81 -8.86
C ALA A 133 -0.52 -2.73 -9.93
N LEU A 134 0.71 -2.23 -10.03
CA LEU A 134 1.11 -1.22 -11.03
C LEU A 134 1.00 -1.71 -12.48
N ARG A 135 1.22 -3.02 -12.72
CA ARG A 135 1.03 -3.59 -14.07
C ARG A 135 -0.45 -3.62 -14.49
N LEU A 136 -1.35 -3.83 -13.54
CA LEU A 136 -2.79 -3.87 -13.81
C LEU A 136 -3.41 -2.46 -13.80
N HIS A 137 -2.87 -1.56 -12.99
CA HIS A 137 -3.43 -0.23 -12.72
C HIS A 137 -2.39 0.89 -12.92
N PRO A 138 -1.89 1.10 -14.15
CA PRO A 138 -0.87 2.12 -14.42
C PRO A 138 -1.40 3.57 -14.33
N ASN A 139 -2.71 3.76 -14.43
CA ASN A 139 -3.34 5.10 -14.43
C ASN A 139 -3.73 5.56 -13.03
N VAL A 140 -3.27 4.87 -11.98
CA VAL A 140 -3.62 5.19 -10.58
C VAL A 140 -2.38 5.74 -9.87
N PRO A 141 -2.22 7.07 -9.75
CA PRO A 141 -1.05 7.69 -9.13
C PRO A 141 -0.80 7.24 -7.69
N ALA A 142 -1.87 6.99 -6.92
CA ALA A 142 -1.79 6.55 -5.52
C ALA A 142 -0.99 5.24 -5.33
N LEU A 143 -1.02 4.33 -6.32
CA LEU A 143 -0.23 3.09 -6.25
C LEU A 143 1.27 3.35 -6.44
N TYR A 144 1.65 4.34 -7.25
CA TYR A 144 3.05 4.73 -7.42
C TYR A 144 3.60 5.37 -6.15
N VAL A 145 2.82 6.25 -5.52
CA VAL A 145 3.17 6.85 -4.23
C VAL A 145 3.36 5.76 -3.17
N LEU A 146 2.41 4.82 -3.07
CA LEU A 146 2.50 3.71 -2.11
C LEU A 146 3.71 2.81 -2.36
N ALA A 147 4.00 2.48 -3.62
CA ALA A 147 5.15 1.68 -4.00
C ALA A 147 6.47 2.41 -3.72
N ALA A 148 6.58 3.69 -4.07
CA ALA A 148 7.76 4.50 -3.82
C ALA A 148 8.03 4.66 -2.30
N ALA A 149 6.99 4.90 -1.51
CA ALA A 149 7.12 4.97 -0.05
C ALA A 149 7.65 3.66 0.55
N HIS A 150 7.21 2.50 0.02
CA HIS A 150 7.72 1.19 0.43
C HIS A 150 9.21 1.01 0.10
N GLU A 151 9.61 1.41 -1.10
CA GLU A 151 11.00 1.34 -1.56
C GLU A 151 11.92 2.27 -0.76
N LEU A 152 11.47 3.50 -0.44
CA LEU A 152 12.22 4.44 0.39
C LEU A 152 12.46 3.91 1.81
N ALA A 153 11.49 3.22 2.38
CA ALA A 153 11.58 2.72 3.76
C ALA A 153 12.58 1.56 3.91
N TYR A 154 12.80 0.75 2.88
CA TYR A 154 13.52 -0.53 3.02
C TYR A 154 14.56 -0.86 1.95
N LEU A 155 14.53 -0.16 0.81
CA LEU A 155 15.36 -0.46 -0.36
C LEU A 155 16.24 0.73 -0.68
N SER A 156 16.01 1.39 -1.82
CA SER A 156 16.90 2.43 -2.34
C SER A 156 16.11 3.66 -2.81
N PRO A 157 16.59 4.88 -2.52
CA PRO A 157 16.07 6.09 -3.14
C PRO A 157 16.09 6.03 -4.68
N ALA A 158 17.02 5.28 -5.29
CA ALA A 158 17.08 5.13 -6.74
C ALA A 158 15.89 4.32 -7.30
N THR A 159 15.46 3.25 -6.63
CA THR A 159 14.29 2.46 -7.08
C THR A 159 13.01 3.28 -6.90
N ALA A 160 12.88 4.02 -5.81
CA ALA A 160 11.78 4.95 -5.59
C ALA A 160 11.72 6.05 -6.69
N ARG A 161 12.86 6.66 -7.04
CA ARG A 161 12.98 7.64 -8.12
C ARG A 161 12.50 7.08 -9.46
N THR A 162 13.00 5.92 -9.86
CA THR A 162 12.59 5.31 -11.14
C THR A 162 11.09 4.98 -11.19
N LEU A 163 10.49 4.55 -10.07
CA LEU A 163 9.06 4.30 -9.97
C LEU A 163 8.25 5.59 -10.12
N LEU A 164 8.62 6.66 -9.42
CA LEU A 164 7.92 7.94 -9.50
C LEU A 164 8.05 8.57 -10.88
N GLN A 165 9.23 8.59 -11.49
CA GLN A 165 9.44 9.04 -12.87
C GLN A 165 8.64 8.21 -13.88
N ARG A 166 8.53 6.89 -13.69
CA ARG A 166 7.66 6.05 -14.51
C ARG A 166 6.19 6.44 -14.34
N GLY A 167 5.74 6.69 -13.11
CA GLY A 167 4.38 7.14 -12.84
C GLY A 167 4.07 8.49 -13.48
N LEU A 168 5.02 9.44 -13.44
CA LEU A 168 4.87 10.79 -14.02
C LEU A 168 4.83 10.76 -15.55
N ARG A 169 5.52 9.82 -16.19
CA ARG A 169 5.39 9.62 -17.65
C ARG A 169 3.99 9.19 -18.07
N ILE A 170 3.28 8.47 -17.22
CA ILE A 170 1.93 7.95 -17.50
C ILE A 170 0.87 8.95 -17.02
N ASN A 171 1.08 9.56 -15.85
CA ASN A 171 0.16 10.47 -15.18
C ASN A 171 0.82 11.83 -14.92
N PRO A 172 1.18 12.61 -15.96
CA PRO A 172 1.91 13.87 -15.82
C PRO A 172 1.11 14.97 -15.11
N GLU A 173 -0.21 14.82 -15.07
CA GLU A 173 -1.14 15.80 -14.49
C GLU A 173 -1.33 15.62 -12.97
N SER A 174 -0.85 14.50 -12.41
CA SER A 174 -1.08 14.19 -11.00
C SER A 174 -0.18 15.03 -10.09
N VAL A 175 -0.78 16.06 -9.47
CA VAL A 175 -0.12 16.92 -8.48
C VAL A 175 0.40 16.12 -7.29
N ASP A 176 -0.36 15.12 -6.83
CA ASP A 176 0.07 14.27 -5.71
C ASP A 176 1.35 13.49 -6.03
N LEU A 177 1.51 13.03 -7.27
CA LEU A 177 2.70 12.30 -7.70
C LEU A 177 3.92 13.24 -7.80
N TRP A 178 3.74 14.44 -8.31
CA TRP A 178 4.78 15.47 -8.32
C TRP A 178 5.19 15.89 -6.90
N ARG A 179 4.21 16.08 -5.99
CA ARG A 179 4.47 16.42 -4.58
C ARG A 179 5.35 15.36 -3.93
N GLU A 180 5.01 14.09 -4.09
CA GLU A 180 5.77 12.99 -3.49
C GLU A 180 7.15 12.81 -4.14
N TYR A 181 7.28 13.10 -5.44
CA TYR A 181 8.57 13.12 -6.11
C TYR A 181 9.49 14.23 -5.58
N VAL A 182 9.00 15.46 -5.48
CA VAL A 182 9.74 16.58 -4.87
C VAL A 182 10.13 16.26 -3.43
N ARG A 183 9.19 15.74 -2.63
CA ARG A 183 9.44 15.34 -1.23
C ARG A 183 10.57 14.31 -1.12
N MET A 184 10.56 13.32 -2.00
CA MET A 184 11.58 12.28 -2.03
C MET A 184 12.97 12.84 -2.40
N GLU A 185 13.05 13.71 -3.42
CA GLU A 185 14.31 14.33 -3.83
C GLU A 185 14.88 15.25 -2.74
N LEU A 186 14.04 16.06 -2.08
CA LEU A 186 14.46 16.89 -0.95
C LEU A 186 15.02 16.04 0.20
N GLY A 187 14.33 14.97 0.58
CA GLY A 187 14.81 14.05 1.60
C GLY A 187 16.13 13.36 1.22
N TYR A 188 16.34 13.09 -0.08
CA TYR A 188 17.60 12.55 -0.59
C TYR A 188 18.76 13.55 -0.48
N VAL A 189 18.54 14.81 -0.86
CA VAL A 189 19.54 15.89 -0.72
C VAL A 189 19.92 16.12 0.74
N GLU A 190 18.94 16.17 1.65
CA GLU A 190 19.21 16.27 3.09
C GLU A 190 20.03 15.08 3.63
N SER A 191 19.75 13.87 3.16
CA SER A 191 20.49 12.67 3.55
C SER A 191 21.93 12.69 3.05
N LEU A 192 22.16 13.25 1.86
CA LEU A 192 23.50 13.45 1.30
C LEU A 192 24.28 14.51 2.09
N ARG A 193 23.66 15.65 2.38
CA ARG A 193 24.27 16.72 3.18
C ARG A 193 24.76 16.20 4.53
N LYS A 194 23.90 15.53 5.29
CA LYS A 194 24.27 14.92 6.59
C LYS A 194 25.41 13.92 6.48
N ARG A 195 25.47 13.17 5.36
CA ARG A 195 26.55 12.21 5.11
C ARG A 195 27.87 12.91 4.82
N TRP A 196 27.86 13.99 4.03
CA TRP A 196 29.07 14.78 3.75
C TRP A 196 29.57 15.49 5.00
N ASP A 197 28.66 16.06 5.80
CA ASP A 197 28.97 16.65 7.10
C ASP A 197 29.65 15.61 8.03
N ALA A 198 29.08 14.41 8.11
CA ALA A 198 29.62 13.33 8.95
C ALA A 198 30.95 12.76 8.46
N LEU A 199 31.22 12.79 7.16
CA LEU A 199 32.49 12.35 6.57
C LEU A 199 33.60 13.40 6.69
N GLY A 200 33.32 14.57 7.28
CA GLY A 200 34.31 15.64 7.42
C GLY A 200 34.79 16.15 6.06
N VAL A 201 33.95 16.04 5.03
CA VAL A 201 34.19 16.68 3.74
C VAL A 201 33.89 18.16 3.92
N GLU A 202 34.70 18.83 4.73
CA GLU A 202 34.78 20.27 4.73
C GLU A 202 35.35 20.71 3.38
N GLN A 203 34.87 21.85 2.89
CA GLN A 203 35.29 22.51 1.67
C GLN A 203 36.81 22.76 1.74
N HIS A 204 37.60 21.80 1.28
CA HIS A 204 38.96 22.09 0.92
C HIS A 204 38.88 22.64 -0.50
N ASP A 205 38.94 23.96 -0.60
CA ASP A 205 39.01 24.74 -1.84
C ASP A 205 40.27 24.34 -2.65
N GLN A 206 40.26 23.14 -3.21
CA GLN A 206 41.20 22.73 -4.24
C GLN A 206 40.43 22.72 -5.56
N ASP A 207 40.44 23.92 -6.17
CA ASP A 207 40.00 24.22 -7.52
C ASP A 207 40.41 23.09 -8.49
N GLY A 208 39.42 22.34 -8.97
CA GLY A 208 39.62 21.44 -10.12
C GLY A 208 38.78 20.17 -10.17
N ASP A 209 38.10 19.77 -9.11
CA ASP A 209 37.35 18.51 -9.12
C ASP A 209 35.91 18.71 -9.61
N GLU A 210 35.56 18.15 -10.78
CA GLU A 210 34.17 18.09 -11.31
C GLU A 210 33.16 17.59 -10.26
N SER A 211 33.66 16.79 -9.31
CA SER A 211 32.96 16.28 -8.13
C SER A 211 32.43 17.38 -7.21
N GLU A 212 33.17 18.48 -7.02
CA GLU A 212 32.76 19.59 -6.14
C GLU A 212 31.71 20.50 -6.77
N ALA A 213 31.86 20.81 -8.06
CA ALA A 213 30.84 21.52 -8.83
C ALA A 213 29.52 20.73 -8.86
N ALA A 214 29.57 19.42 -9.12
CA ALA A 214 28.39 18.55 -9.08
C ALA A 214 27.74 18.50 -7.69
N ARG A 215 28.53 18.49 -6.60
CA ARG A 215 28.00 18.56 -5.22
C ARG A 215 27.28 19.86 -4.95
N LYS A 216 27.85 20.99 -5.38
CA LYS A 216 27.26 22.31 -5.19
C LYS A 216 25.90 22.42 -5.88
N LEU A 217 25.81 21.96 -7.13
CA LEU A 217 24.54 21.92 -7.88
C LEU A 217 23.47 21.03 -7.22
N VAL A 218 23.88 19.90 -6.64
CA VAL A 218 22.97 19.02 -5.87
C VAL A 218 22.49 19.70 -4.59
N LEU A 219 23.35 20.43 -3.86
CA LEU A 219 22.99 21.16 -2.63
C LEU A 219 22.12 22.38 -2.90
N GLU A 220 22.35 23.06 -4.03
CA GLU A 220 21.49 24.15 -4.51
C GLU A 220 20.12 23.65 -4.99
N GLY A 221 19.92 22.33 -5.04
CA GLY A 221 18.63 21.72 -5.33
C GLY A 221 18.23 21.84 -6.79
N GLU A 222 19.18 21.92 -7.72
CA GLU A 222 18.91 22.09 -9.15
C GLU A 222 17.96 21.02 -9.70
N ILE A 223 18.12 19.77 -9.25
CA ILE A 223 17.20 18.67 -9.57
C ILE A 223 15.78 18.97 -9.08
N VAL A 224 15.61 19.56 -7.89
CA VAL A 224 14.28 19.93 -7.37
C VAL A 224 13.70 21.09 -8.18
N CYS A 225 14.50 22.10 -8.52
CA CYS A 225 14.08 23.25 -9.33
C CYS A 225 13.61 22.82 -10.73
N THR A 226 14.36 21.93 -11.40
CA THR A 226 13.97 21.38 -12.71
C THR A 226 12.69 20.56 -12.63
N VAL A 227 12.52 19.78 -11.55
CA VAL A 227 11.30 19.00 -11.29
C VAL A 227 10.10 19.90 -11.08
N VAL A 228 10.23 20.98 -10.30
CA VAL A 228 9.16 21.96 -10.09
C VAL A 228 8.80 22.68 -11.40
N SER A 229 9.78 23.05 -12.22
CA SER A 229 9.55 23.62 -13.56
C SER A 229 8.76 22.66 -14.45
N ASN A 230 9.12 21.37 -14.45
CA ASN A 230 8.41 20.35 -15.22
C ASN A 230 6.99 20.10 -14.69
N ALA A 231 6.79 20.13 -13.36
CA ALA A 231 5.47 20.06 -12.75
C ALA A 231 4.60 21.25 -13.18
N ALA A 232 5.14 22.46 -13.23
CA ALA A 232 4.43 23.66 -13.68
C ALA A 232 4.02 23.59 -15.16
N LYS A 233 4.85 23.00 -16.03
CA LYS A 233 4.51 22.73 -17.43
C LYS A 233 3.39 21.70 -17.56
N GLY A 234 3.43 20.62 -16.79
CA GLY A 234 2.37 19.60 -16.75
C GLY A 234 1.04 20.13 -16.23
N ALA A 235 1.06 21.09 -15.29
CA ALA A 235 -0.15 21.77 -14.82
C ALA A 235 -0.74 22.75 -15.86
N HIS A 236 0.11 23.44 -16.63
CA HIS A 236 -0.34 24.34 -17.71
C HIS A 236 -1.02 23.61 -18.88
N SER A 237 -0.61 22.37 -19.19
CA SER A 237 -1.33 21.55 -20.18
C SER A 237 -2.74 21.16 -19.72
N TYR A 238 -2.96 21.04 -18.41
CA TYR A 238 -4.26 20.66 -17.83
C TYR A 238 -5.28 21.81 -17.85
N SER A 239 -4.84 23.05 -17.61
CA SER A 239 -5.73 24.23 -17.67
C SER A 239 -6.25 24.53 -19.08
N ASN A 240 -5.53 24.10 -20.12
CA ASN A 240 -5.90 24.29 -21.52
C ASN A 240 -6.59 23.06 -22.15
N SER A 241 -6.91 22.03 -21.36
CA SER A 241 -7.59 20.83 -21.87
C SER A 241 -9.10 21.07 -22.05
N PRO A 242 -9.67 20.92 -23.26
CA PRO A 242 -11.07 21.25 -23.56
C PRO A 242 -12.10 20.39 -22.81
N ASP A 243 -11.69 19.24 -22.26
CA ASP A 243 -12.57 18.32 -21.53
C ASP A 243 -13.00 18.89 -20.15
N LEU A 244 -12.22 19.83 -19.59
CA LEU A 244 -12.58 20.56 -18.36
C LEU A 244 -13.53 21.73 -18.62
N LEU A 245 -13.38 22.47 -19.71
CA LEU A 245 -14.35 23.49 -20.10
C LEU A 245 -15.75 22.86 -20.26
N ALA A 246 -15.82 21.64 -20.81
CA ALA A 246 -17.07 20.90 -20.91
C ALA A 246 -17.61 20.37 -19.55
N ARG A 247 -16.76 20.08 -18.56
CA ARG A 247 -17.17 19.61 -17.22
C ARG A 247 -17.53 20.76 -16.26
N VAL A 248 -16.86 21.90 -16.37
CA VAL A 248 -17.19 23.13 -15.64
C VAL A 248 -18.52 23.70 -16.17
N HIS A 249 -18.70 23.79 -17.50
CA HIS A 249 -19.99 24.21 -18.07
C HIS A 249 -21.16 23.28 -17.71
N ARG A 250 -20.92 21.97 -17.50
CA ARG A 250 -21.98 21.04 -17.09
C ARG A 250 -22.35 21.18 -15.60
N ALA A 251 -21.38 21.52 -14.75
CA ALA A 251 -21.60 21.79 -13.32
C ALA A 251 -22.30 23.16 -13.08
N ASP A 252 -22.03 24.16 -13.92
CA ASP A 252 -22.66 25.49 -13.82
C ASP A 252 -24.12 25.49 -14.30
N VAL A 253 -24.49 24.57 -15.20
CA VAL A 253 -25.90 24.41 -15.65
C VAL A 253 -26.74 23.66 -14.61
N GLU A 254 -26.18 22.69 -13.88
CA GLU A 254 -26.89 21.97 -12.81
C GLU A 254 -27.12 22.82 -11.55
N THR A 255 -26.26 23.81 -11.29
CA THR A 255 -26.37 24.70 -10.13
C THR A 255 -27.29 25.91 -10.37
N SER A 256 -27.39 26.42 -11.60
CA SER A 256 -28.33 27.53 -11.90
C SER A 256 -29.79 27.10 -12.09
N GLY A 257 -30.07 25.81 -12.32
CA GLY A 257 -31.44 25.28 -12.45
C GLY A 257 -32.14 25.00 -11.12
N ALA A 258 -31.40 24.88 -10.01
CA ALA A 258 -31.95 24.50 -8.71
C ALA A 258 -32.48 25.67 -7.87
N ASP A 259 -32.03 26.91 -8.14
CA ASP A 259 -32.40 28.10 -7.34
C ASP A 259 -33.69 28.80 -7.78
N SER A 260 -34.36 28.34 -8.85
CA SER A 260 -35.62 28.94 -9.31
C SER A 260 -36.90 28.25 -8.81
N CYS A 261 -36.79 27.11 -8.11
CA CYS A 261 -37.96 26.29 -7.75
C CYS A 261 -38.30 26.22 -6.24
N ALA A 262 -37.54 26.88 -5.36
CA ALA A 262 -37.71 26.74 -3.90
C ALA A 262 -38.41 27.93 -3.18
N VAL A 263 -38.96 28.90 -3.91
CA VAL A 263 -39.69 30.04 -3.30
C VAL A 263 -41.08 30.18 -3.91
N ARG A 264 -41.98 29.24 -3.60
CA ARG A 264 -43.45 29.44 -3.56
C ARG A 264 -44.13 28.18 -3.03
N SER A 265 -45.05 28.37 -2.08
CA SER A 265 -46.02 27.40 -1.55
C SER A 265 -45.67 26.68 -0.24
N VAL A 266 -45.67 27.43 0.88
CA VAL A 266 -46.44 27.03 2.08
C VAL A 266 -47.03 28.31 2.69
N ALA A 267 -48.26 28.61 2.28
CA ALA A 267 -49.26 29.37 3.04
C ALA A 267 -50.55 28.56 2.93
#